data_AF-A0A2T7UHS6-F1
#
_entry.id   AF-A0A2T7UHS6-F1
#
_cell.length_a   1.000
_cell.length_b   1.000
_cell.length_c   1.000
_cell.angle_alpha   90.00
_cell.angle_beta   90.00
_cell.angle_gamma   90.00
#
_symmetry.space_group_name_H-M   'P 1'
#
loop_
_entity.id
_entity.type
_entity.pdbx_description
1 polymer ?
#
loop_
_entity_poly.entity_id
_entity_poly.type
_entity_poly.pdbx_seq_one_letter_code
_entity_poly.pdbx_strand_id
1 'polypeptide(L)'
;MTTTVKLPDKLENALRMRCAQEGRSLSEVMRDALTAYLSQPPVTASAWALGEGVFGRFAGSANLAENRKNEWADAVQAKQARRS
;
A
#
# COMPACT_ATOMS: atom_id res chain seq x y z
N MET A 1 -28.55 -2.01 0.42
CA MET A 1 -28.33 -0.59 0.03
C MET A 1 -28.24 -0.52 -1.50
N THR A 2 -28.83 0.49 -2.13
CA THR A 2 -28.79 0.70 -3.58
C THR A 2 -27.80 1.83 -3.92
N THR A 3 -27.03 1.65 -4.98
CA THR A 3 -26.06 2.63 -5.49
C THR A 3 -26.17 2.70 -7.01
N THR A 4 -26.31 3.90 -7.57
CA THR A 4 -26.41 4.11 -9.01
C THR A 4 -25.08 4.65 -9.54
N VAL A 5 -24.46 3.94 -10.49
CA VAL A 5 -23.19 4.33 -11.10
C VAL A 5 -23.38 4.38 -12.61
N LYS A 6 -22.98 5.50 -13.24
CA LYS A 6 -22.95 5.60 -14.70
C LYS A 6 -21.71 4.91 -15.23
N LEU A 7 -21.90 3.94 -16.11
CA LEU A 7 -20.80 3.23 -16.77
C LEU A 7 -20.51 3.88 -18.13
N PRO A 8 -19.25 3.99 -18.55
CA PRO A 8 -18.93 4.34 -19.93
C PRO A 8 -19.47 3.30 -20.91
N ASP A 9 -19.92 3.74 -22.09
CA ASP A 9 -20.56 2.88 -23.10
C ASP A 9 -19.75 1.61 -23.45
N LYS A 10 -18.43 1.75 -23.53
CA LYS A 10 -17.53 0.60 -23.81
C LYS A 10 -17.63 -0.48 -22.73
N LEU A 11 -17.67 -0.09 -21.46
CA LEU A 11 -17.75 -1.01 -20.33
C LEU A 11 -19.13 -1.63 -20.23
N GLU A 12 -20.18 -0.86 -20.47
CA GLU A 12 -21.56 -1.36 -20.49
C GLU A 12 -21.75 -2.42 -21.58
N ASN A 13 -21.25 -2.17 -22.80
CA ASN A 13 -21.33 -3.12 -23.90
C ASN A 13 -20.59 -4.42 -23.59
N ALA A 14 -19.37 -4.33 -23.05
CA ALA A 14 -18.60 -5.49 -22.65
C ALA A 14 -19.32 -6.32 -21.56
N LEU A 15 -19.90 -5.65 -20.56
CA LEU A 15 -20.68 -6.31 -19.52
C LEU A 15 -21.91 -7.00 -20.09
N ARG A 16 -22.67 -6.35 -20.97
CA ARG A 16 -23.86 -6.94 -21.61
C ARG A 16 -23.51 -8.16 -22.44
N MET A 17 -22.44 -8.08 -23.24
CA MET A 17 -21.96 -9.23 -24.03
C MET A 17 -21.62 -10.41 -23.12
N ARG A 18 -20.92 -10.15 -22.01
CA ARG A 18 -20.53 -11.20 -21.08
C ARG A 18 -21.72 -11.81 -20.33
N CYS A 19 -22.69 -10.99 -19.93
CA CYS A 19 -23.95 -11.46 -19.34
C CYS A 19 -24.72 -12.36 -20.30
N ALA A 20 -24.79 -11.99 -21.58
CA ALA A 20 -25.45 -12.79 -22.61
C ALA A 20 -24.75 -14.14 -22.87
N GLN A 21 -23.42 -14.17 -22.79
CA GLN A 21 -22.63 -15.40 -22.95
C GLN A 21 -22.77 -16.34 -21.75
N GLU A 22 -22.76 -15.80 -20.53
CA GLU A 22 -22.82 -16.60 -19.30
C GLU A 22 -24.26 -16.92 -18.87
N GLY A 23 -25.28 -16.29 -19.48
CA GLY A 23 -26.68 -16.44 -19.08
C GLY A 23 -27.00 -15.85 -17.71
N ARG A 24 -26.20 -14.87 -17.26
CA ARG A 24 -26.26 -14.29 -15.91
C ARG A 24 -26.82 -12.89 -15.93
N SER A 25 -27.40 -12.44 -14.82
CA SER A 25 -27.88 -11.06 -14.72
C SER A 25 -26.72 -10.08 -14.54
N LEU A 26 -26.91 -8.85 -15.06
CA LEU A 26 -25.92 -7.78 -14.92
C LEU A 26 -25.58 -7.50 -13.44
N SER A 27 -26.59 -7.55 -12.57
CA SER A 27 -26.44 -7.32 -11.13
C SER A 27 -25.60 -8.40 -10.44
N GLU A 28 -25.72 -9.67 -10.85
CA GLU A 28 -24.89 -10.76 -10.31
C GLU A 28 -23.44 -10.60 -10.74
N VAL A 29 -23.19 -10.35 -12.02
CA VAL A 29 -21.84 -10.15 -12.56
C VAL A 29 -21.17 -8.94 -11.89
N MET A 30 -21.91 -7.83 -11.72
CA MET A 30 -21.40 -6.64 -11.03
C MET A 30 -21.08 -6.91 -9.56
N ARG A 31 -21.93 -7.66 -8.86
CA ARG A 31 -21.70 -8.01 -7.45
C ARG A 31 -20.44 -8.86 -7.30
N ASP A 32 -20.30 -9.90 -8.09
CA ASP A 32 -19.15 -10.80 -8.04
C ASP A 32 -17.85 -10.08 -8.38
N ALA A 33 -17.87 -9.23 -9.42
CA ALA A 33 -16.71 -8.44 -9.79
C ALA A 33 -16.28 -7.47 -8.67
N LEU A 34 -17.24 -6.81 -8.00
CA LEU A 34 -16.96 -5.94 -6.86
C LEU A 34 -16.46 -6.72 -5.64
N THR A 35 -17.04 -7.88 -5.35
CA THR A 35 -16.57 -8.75 -4.27
C THR A 35 -15.14 -9.22 -4.53
N ALA A 36 -14.83 -9.63 -5.76
CA ALA A 36 -13.47 -10.01 -6.16
C ALA A 36 -12.51 -8.83 -6.03
N TYR A 37 -12.88 -7.64 -6.50
CA TYR A 37 -12.06 -6.42 -6.40
C TYR A 37 -11.76 -6.05 -4.94
N LEU A 38 -12.75 -6.08 -4.05
CA LEU A 38 -12.57 -5.75 -2.63
C LEU A 38 -11.84 -6.83 -1.82
N SER A 39 -11.85 -8.08 -2.30
CA SER A 39 -11.08 -9.17 -1.69
C SER A 39 -9.58 -9.05 -1.97
N GLN A 40 -9.20 -8.29 -3.01
CA GLN A 40 -7.80 -8.07 -3.33
C GLN A 40 -7.19 -7.08 -2.33
N PRO A 41 -6.04 -7.41 -1.70
CA PRO A 41 -5.35 -6.46 -0.86
C PRO A 41 -4.95 -5.25 -1.71
N PRO A 42 -5.06 -4.02 -1.17
CA PRO A 42 -4.68 -2.82 -1.91
C PRO A 42 -3.24 -2.95 -2.41
N VAL A 43 -3.05 -2.78 -3.72
CA VAL A 43 -1.77 -2.96 -4.41
C VAL A 43 -0.69 -2.01 -3.88
N THR A 44 -1.10 -0.87 -3.34
CA THR A 44 -0.23 -0.01 -2.56
C THR A 44 0.00 -0.65 -1.19
N ALA A 45 1.09 -1.42 -1.08
CA ALA A 45 1.66 -1.75 0.22
C ALA A 45 1.69 -0.46 1.06
N SER A 46 1.06 -0.48 2.22
CA SER A 46 1.03 0.69 3.10
C SER A 46 2.47 1.12 3.41
N ALA A 47 2.71 2.41 3.67
CA ALA A 47 4.05 2.88 4.06
C ALA A 47 4.62 2.08 5.25
N TRP A 48 3.73 1.57 6.12
CA TRP A 48 4.07 0.63 7.18
C TRP A 48 4.57 -0.72 6.63
N ALA A 49 3.81 -1.36 5.74
CA ALA A 49 4.20 -2.63 5.12
C ALA A 49 5.50 -2.54 4.30
N LEU A 50 5.72 -1.41 3.63
CA LEU A 50 6.98 -1.14 2.91
C LEU A 50 8.18 -0.97 3.85
N GLY A 51 7.95 -0.52 5.07
CA GLY A 51 9.01 -0.25 6.04
C GLY A 51 9.23 -1.35 7.07
N GLU A 52 8.39 -2.39 7.15
CA GLU A 52 8.47 -3.46 8.17
C GLU A 52 9.87 -4.10 8.27
N GLY A 53 10.55 -4.30 7.14
CA GLY A 53 11.93 -4.84 7.09
C GLY A 53 13.06 -3.80 7.21
N VAL A 54 12.73 -2.52 7.31
CA VAL A 54 13.69 -1.39 7.37
C VAL A 54 13.61 -0.65 8.70
N PHE A 55 12.41 -0.52 9.28
CA PHE A 55 12.21 0.08 10.59
C PHE A 55 12.96 -0.73 11.65
N GLY A 56 13.71 -0.04 12.51
CA GLY A 56 14.49 -0.67 13.58
C GLY A 56 15.79 -1.37 13.12
N ARG A 57 16.04 -1.55 11.81
CA ARG A 57 17.31 -2.14 11.32
C ARG A 57 18.55 -1.35 11.75
N PHE A 58 18.42 -0.04 11.87
CA PHE A 58 19.44 0.85 12.40
C PHE A 58 18.94 1.55 13.67
N ALA A 59 18.33 0.79 14.58
CA ALA A 59 17.98 1.32 15.90
C ALA A 59 19.28 1.75 16.61
N GLY A 60 19.37 3.04 16.94
CA GLY A 60 20.41 3.53 17.83
C GLY A 60 20.01 3.36 19.29
N SER A 61 20.78 3.95 20.21
CA SER A 61 20.55 3.80 21.65
C SER A 61 19.13 4.22 22.06
N ALA A 62 18.57 3.62 23.11
CA ALA A 62 17.22 3.97 23.58
C ALA A 62 17.11 5.46 24.02
N ASN A 63 18.24 6.08 24.39
CA ASN A 63 18.31 7.46 24.85
C ASN A 63 18.77 8.43 23.74
N LEU A 64 18.73 8.01 22.46
CA LEU A 64 19.19 8.85 21.34
C LEU A 64 18.45 10.18 21.25
N ALA A 65 17.17 10.20 21.64
CA ALA A 65 16.38 11.42 21.66
C ALA A 65 16.93 12.45 22.67
N GLU A 66 17.42 11.97 23.82
CA GLU A 66 17.95 12.80 24.90
C GLU A 66 19.42 13.17 24.66
N ASN A 67 20.21 12.22 24.17
CA ASN A 67 21.67 12.35 24.03
C ASN A 67 22.12 12.65 22.59
N ARG A 68 21.19 13.01 21.69
CA ARG A 68 21.43 13.20 20.24
C ARG A 68 22.69 14.01 19.93
N LYS A 69 22.89 15.12 20.65
CA LYS A 69 24.02 16.05 20.39
C LYS A 69 25.36 15.41 20.73
N ASN A 70 25.42 14.65 21.82
CA ASN A 70 26.64 14.02 22.28
C ASN A 70 27.01 12.84 21.37
N GLU A 71 26.05 11.98 21.05
CA GLU A 71 26.29 10.86 20.12
C GLU A 71 26.72 11.33 18.73
N TRP A 72 26.17 12.45 18.26
CA TRP A 72 26.58 13.03 16.99
C TRP A 72 28.01 13.60 17.04
N ALA A 73 28.38 14.29 18.12
CA ALA A 73 29.74 14.79 18.32
C ALA A 73 30.76 13.65 18.35
N ASP A 74 30.45 12.57 19.08
CA ASP A 74 31.30 11.38 19.18
C ASP A 74 31.47 10.69 17.82
N ALA A 75 30.38 10.54 17.05
CA ALA A 75 30.43 9.95 15.70
C ALA A 75 31.28 10.79 14.72
N VAL A 76 31.21 12.12 14.83
CA VAL A 76 32.02 13.04 14.01
C VAL A 76 33.50 12.94 14.39
N GLN A 77 33.82 12.94 15.68
CA GLN A 77 35.20 12.79 16.15
C GLN A 77 35.81 11.44 15.74
N ALA A 78 35.06 10.33 15.91
CA ALA A 78 35.51 9.01 15.50
C ALA A 78 35.77 8.93 13.98
N LYS A 79 34.97 9.62 13.16
CA LYS A 79 35.18 9.71 11.71
C LYS A 79 36.43 10.51 11.36
N GLN A 80 36.72 11.59 12.08
CA GLN A 80 37.91 12.41 11.87
C GLN A 80 39.18 11.66 12.28
N ALA A 81 39.17 10.96 13.42
CA ALA A 81 40.28 10.16 13.90
C ALA A 81 40.64 8.97 12.98
N ARG A 82 39.68 8.44 12.22
CA ARG A 82 39.94 7.41 11.18
C ARG A 82 40.54 7.96 9.89
N ARG A 83 40.55 9.29 9.71
CA ARG A 83 41.08 9.97 8.51
C ARG A 83 42.47 10.55 8.71
N SER A 84 42.95 10.64 9.95
CA SER A 84 44.32 11.00 10.34
C SER A 84 45.19 9.77 10.46
#